data_AF-A0A172ZDS1-F1
#
_entry.id   AF-A0A172ZDS1-F1
#
_cell.length_a   1.000
_cell.length_b   1.000
_cell.length_c   1.000
_cell.angle_alpha   90.00
_cell.angle_beta   90.00
_cell.angle_gamma   90.00
#
_symmetry.space_group_name_H-M   'P 1'
#
loop_
_entity.id
_entity.type
_entity.pdbx_description
1 polymer ?
#
loop_
_entity_poly.entity_id
_entity_poly.type
_entity_poly.pdbx_seq_one_letter_code
_entity_poly.pdbx_strand_id
1 'polypeptide(L)'
;MISLNPSNTSPAVQLYPEPAEVLDNPALSCYFLPLMSFTHEHLENQQAYTIHLFGTEGLSCISPRPYAEDVIHGFDYNEGRYRYLADPAAFGDYHNVSEVYGWLLEDFNRNSEYYLHEHISAADYGANVQVALNSIATFDSRRYAEAIYSYLYTKTHYQRTGELRRITELTDNQAPSADPLLLDRLTAQEFGQPLVAELSRYTQHDYHLRPEMIVGGTERSRFLSPAGQGSILAALDTEKQQVYLLNPSAM
;
A
#
# COMPACT_ATOMS: atom_id res chain seq x y z
N MET A 1 -23.08 4.33 -37.53
CA MET A 1 -21.70 4.45 -37.00
C MET A 1 -21.82 4.93 -35.58
N ILE A 2 -21.60 4.04 -34.61
CA ILE A 2 -21.54 4.41 -33.20
C ILE A 2 -20.16 5.01 -32.99
N SER A 3 -20.10 6.31 -32.69
CA SER A 3 -18.88 6.98 -32.27
C SER A 3 -18.60 6.56 -30.82
N LEU A 4 -17.70 5.60 -30.65
CA LEU A 4 -17.03 5.36 -29.38
C LEU A 4 -15.94 6.44 -29.27
N ASN A 5 -16.27 7.56 -28.64
CA ASN A 5 -15.25 8.41 -28.06
C ASN A 5 -14.91 7.80 -26.69
N PRO A 6 -13.76 7.13 -26.51
CA PRO A 6 -13.25 6.91 -25.17
C PRO A 6 -12.95 8.30 -24.59
N SER A 7 -13.65 8.67 -23.52
CA SER A 7 -13.32 9.86 -22.74
C SER A 7 -11.89 9.71 -22.22
N ASN A 8 -10.99 10.53 -22.78
CA ASN A 8 -9.58 10.63 -22.44
C ASN A 8 -9.38 11.40 -21.10
N THR A 9 -10.12 11.02 -20.07
CA THR A 9 -9.88 11.47 -18.71
C THR A 9 -9.15 10.35 -18.01
N SER A 10 -7.82 10.45 -17.93
CA SER A 10 -7.06 9.64 -16.98
C SER A 10 -7.78 9.69 -15.62
N PRO A 11 -7.99 8.56 -14.95
CA PRO A 11 -8.74 8.53 -13.70
C PRO A 11 -8.10 9.52 -12.72
N ALA A 12 -8.95 10.30 -12.03
CA ALA A 12 -8.47 11.21 -11.01
C ALA A 12 -7.77 10.39 -9.90
N VAL A 13 -6.48 10.66 -9.71
CA VAL A 13 -5.65 10.01 -8.70
C VAL A 13 -5.50 10.97 -7.53
N GLN A 14 -5.82 10.49 -6.32
CA GLN A 14 -5.53 11.19 -5.07
C GLN A 14 -4.37 10.49 -4.37
N LEU A 15 -3.28 11.20 -4.11
CA LEU A 15 -2.14 10.67 -3.37
C LEU A 15 -2.26 10.90 -1.87
N TYR A 16 -1.77 9.93 -1.08
CA TYR A 16 -1.73 9.99 0.38
C TYR A 16 -3.05 10.42 1.04
N PRO A 17 -4.19 9.79 0.69
CA PRO A 17 -5.47 10.14 1.31
C PRO A 17 -5.39 9.95 2.83
N GLU A 18 -6.14 10.74 3.58
CA GLU A 18 -6.10 10.62 5.03
C GLU A 18 -6.77 9.31 5.48
N PRO A 19 -6.22 8.57 6.47
CA PRO A 19 -6.79 7.29 6.89
C PRO A 19 -8.28 7.34 7.24
N ALA A 20 -8.74 8.46 7.81
CA ALA A 20 -10.15 8.67 8.18
C ALA A 20 -11.10 8.78 6.98
N GLU A 21 -10.58 9.10 5.80
CA GLU A 21 -11.37 9.20 4.57
C GLU A 21 -11.58 7.83 3.92
N VAL A 22 -10.66 6.89 4.13
CA VAL A 22 -10.60 5.63 3.37
C VAL A 22 -10.80 4.38 4.20
N LEU A 23 -10.58 4.43 5.53
CA LEU A 23 -10.78 3.31 6.44
C LEU A 23 -11.94 3.59 7.41
N ASP A 24 -12.71 2.54 7.71
CA ASP A 24 -13.73 2.60 8.77
C ASP A 24 -13.10 2.74 10.16
N ASN A 25 -11.95 2.11 10.37
CA ASN A 25 -11.13 2.25 11.57
C ASN A 25 -9.77 2.87 11.21
N PRO A 26 -9.58 4.17 11.42
CA PRO A 26 -8.33 4.87 11.06
C PRO A 26 -7.11 4.38 11.85
N ALA A 27 -7.30 3.75 13.01
CA ALA A 27 -6.19 3.20 13.80
C ALA A 27 -5.46 2.05 13.08
N LEU A 28 -6.07 1.47 12.05
CA LEU A 28 -5.44 0.46 11.21
C LEU A 28 -4.38 1.03 10.26
N SER A 29 -4.15 2.36 10.23
CA SER A 29 -3.08 2.98 9.44
C SER A 29 -1.67 2.55 9.86
N CYS A 30 -1.50 2.01 11.07
CA CYS A 30 -0.24 1.35 11.45
C CYS A 30 0.01 0.04 10.68
N TYR A 31 -1.02 -0.60 10.13
CA TYR A 31 -0.89 -1.80 9.30
C TYR A 31 -1.03 -1.49 7.80
N PHE A 32 -1.92 -0.55 7.46
CA PHE A 32 -2.31 -0.22 6.09
C PHE A 32 -2.08 1.26 5.81
N LEU A 33 -0.93 1.58 5.22
CA LEU A 33 -0.57 2.95 4.86
C LEU A 33 -1.33 3.38 3.60
N PRO A 34 -2.22 4.38 3.63
CA PRO A 34 -2.93 4.81 2.43
C PRO A 34 -1.96 5.50 1.46
N LEU A 35 -1.76 4.90 0.28
CA LEU A 35 -0.80 5.39 -0.72
C LEU A 35 -1.48 6.25 -1.77
N MET A 36 -2.58 5.73 -2.32
CA MET A 36 -3.24 6.29 -3.48
C MET A 36 -4.70 5.85 -3.57
N SER A 37 -5.57 6.74 -4.03
CA SER A 37 -6.94 6.43 -4.45
C SER A 37 -7.13 6.74 -5.93
N PHE A 38 -7.94 5.94 -6.62
CA PHE A 38 -8.34 6.19 -8.00
C PHE A 38 -9.77 5.73 -8.26
N THR A 39 -10.43 6.33 -9.25
CA THR A 39 -11.77 5.90 -9.67
C THR A 39 -11.68 4.78 -10.71
N HIS A 40 -12.38 3.68 -10.46
CA HIS A 40 -12.60 2.59 -11.40
C HIS A 40 -14.06 2.60 -11.88
N GLU A 41 -14.27 2.79 -13.17
CA GLU A 41 -15.58 2.63 -13.79
C GLU A 41 -15.79 1.16 -14.16
N HIS A 42 -16.73 0.51 -13.48
CA HIS A 42 -17.07 -0.88 -13.75
C HIS A 42 -18.12 -0.96 -14.86
N LEU A 43 -17.70 -1.48 -16.01
CA LEU A 43 -18.47 -1.41 -17.25
C LEU A 43 -19.79 -2.19 -17.21
N GLU A 44 -19.83 -3.32 -16.50
CA GLU A 44 -21.00 -4.22 -16.52
C GLU A 44 -22.19 -3.68 -15.73
N ASN A 45 -21.93 -3.01 -14.61
CA ASN A 45 -22.98 -2.44 -13.74
C ASN A 45 -23.07 -0.91 -13.83
N GLN A 46 -22.21 -0.27 -14.65
CA GLN A 46 -22.16 1.19 -14.85
C GLN A 46 -21.95 1.97 -13.54
N GLN A 47 -21.31 1.35 -12.54
CA GLN A 47 -20.97 2.00 -11.28
C GLN A 47 -19.51 2.44 -11.27
N ALA A 48 -19.26 3.58 -10.65
CA ALA A 48 -17.92 4.05 -10.35
C ALA A 48 -17.55 3.65 -8.91
N TYR A 49 -16.37 3.08 -8.74
CA TYR A 49 -15.81 2.68 -7.45
C TYR A 49 -14.57 3.51 -7.17
N THR A 50 -14.48 4.10 -5.98
CA THR A 50 -13.22 4.66 -5.49
C THR A 50 -12.38 3.53 -4.89
N ILE A 51 -11.26 3.21 -5.53
CA ILE A 51 -10.34 2.17 -5.12
C ILE A 51 -9.17 2.78 -4.38
N HIS A 52 -8.79 2.17 -3.24
CA HIS A 52 -7.69 2.61 -2.40
C HIS A 52 -6.59 1.55 -2.37
N LEU A 53 -5.35 1.96 -2.61
CA LEU A 53 -4.17 1.13 -2.47
C LEU A 53 -3.49 1.45 -1.14
N PHE A 54 -3.19 0.39 -0.38
CA PHE A 54 -2.49 0.50 0.89
C PHE A 54 -1.17 -0.27 0.86
N GLY A 55 -0.16 0.30 1.50
CA GLY A 55 1.10 -0.37 1.81
C GLY A 55 1.02 -1.17 3.11
N THR A 56 1.57 -2.39 3.10
CA THR A 56 1.65 -3.30 4.27
C THR A 56 3.09 -3.72 4.59
N GLU A 57 4.08 -2.93 4.13
CA GLU A 57 5.49 -3.31 4.23
C GLU A 57 6.01 -3.45 5.65
N GLY A 58 6.92 -4.40 5.83
CA GLY A 58 7.62 -4.63 7.09
C GLY A 58 6.82 -5.44 8.12
N LEU A 59 5.61 -5.87 7.78
CA LEU A 59 4.79 -6.76 8.59
C LEU A 59 4.50 -8.04 7.80
N SER A 60 4.66 -9.19 8.46
CA SER A 60 4.29 -10.51 7.91
C SER A 60 3.10 -11.07 8.68
N CYS A 61 2.23 -11.79 7.99
CA CYS A 61 1.13 -12.51 8.59
C CYS A 61 1.65 -13.79 9.25
N ILE A 62 2.08 -13.71 10.51
CA ILE A 62 2.62 -14.87 11.24
C ILE A 62 1.54 -15.87 11.69
N SER A 63 0.28 -15.45 11.70
CA SER A 63 -0.88 -16.31 11.92
C SER A 63 -1.90 -16.08 10.80
N PRO A 64 -1.70 -16.67 9.60
CA PRO A 64 -2.61 -16.50 8.47
C PRO A 64 -4.05 -16.83 8.85
N ARG A 65 -4.98 -15.97 8.43
CA ARG A 65 -6.42 -16.05 8.70
C ARG A 65 -7.19 -15.68 7.43
N PRO A 66 -8.49 -16.02 7.32
CA PRO A 66 -9.29 -15.53 6.21
C PRO A 66 -9.14 -14.01 6.08
N TYR A 67 -8.84 -13.55 4.86
CA TYR A 67 -8.63 -12.13 4.50
C TYR A 67 -7.38 -11.46 5.09
N ALA A 68 -6.47 -12.23 5.70
CA ALA A 68 -5.17 -11.76 6.20
C ALA A 68 -4.10 -12.84 6.03
N GLU A 69 -3.45 -12.82 4.87
CA GLU A 69 -2.33 -13.69 4.52
C GLU A 69 -1.25 -12.85 3.85
N ASP A 70 -0.01 -13.34 3.79
CA ASP A 70 1.15 -12.52 3.37
C ASP A 70 0.98 -11.81 2.02
N VAL A 71 0.28 -12.45 1.08
CA VAL A 71 0.06 -11.93 -0.27
C VAL A 71 -1.33 -11.30 -0.47
N ILE A 72 -2.23 -11.38 0.51
CA ILE A 72 -3.64 -10.97 0.35
C ILE A 72 -4.27 -10.41 1.63
N HIS A 73 -4.88 -9.23 1.49
CA HIS A 73 -5.68 -8.59 2.53
C HIS A 73 -7.06 -8.20 1.98
N GLY A 74 -8.13 -8.62 2.66
CA GLY A 74 -9.51 -8.37 2.24
C GLY A 74 -10.22 -7.28 3.03
N PHE A 75 -11.05 -6.51 2.33
CA PHE A 75 -11.83 -5.41 2.87
C PHE A 75 -13.25 -5.48 2.32
N ASP A 76 -14.24 -5.20 3.17
CA ASP A 76 -15.56 -4.83 2.69
C ASP A 76 -15.53 -3.39 2.19
N TYR A 77 -16.19 -3.16 1.07
CA TYR A 77 -16.32 -1.88 0.40
C TYR A 77 -17.68 -1.26 0.71
N ASN A 78 -17.68 0.00 1.13
CA ASN A 78 -18.89 0.80 1.26
C ASN A 78 -18.65 2.25 0.86
N GLU A 79 -19.12 2.65 -0.32
CA GLU A 79 -19.08 4.03 -0.82
C GLU A 79 -17.69 4.71 -0.72
N GLY A 80 -16.62 3.97 -1.01
CA GLY A 80 -15.25 4.49 -0.90
C GLY A 80 -14.64 4.41 0.50
N ARG A 81 -15.25 3.64 1.41
CA ARG A 81 -14.65 3.32 2.72
C ARG A 81 -14.45 1.83 2.88
N TYR A 82 -13.30 1.46 3.44
CA TYR A 82 -12.86 0.08 3.57
C TYR A 82 -12.95 -0.36 5.03
N ARG A 83 -13.67 -1.46 5.26
CA ARG A 83 -13.71 -2.17 6.53
C ARG A 83 -12.87 -3.43 6.42
N TYR A 84 -11.78 -3.49 7.17
CA TYR A 84 -10.92 -4.68 7.15
C TYR A 84 -11.70 -5.91 7.62
N LEU A 85 -11.64 -6.99 6.83
CA LEU A 85 -12.43 -8.21 7.07
C LEU A 85 -11.78 -9.18 8.05
N ALA A 86 -10.47 -9.06 8.26
CA ALA A 86 -9.73 -9.96 9.10
C ALA A 86 -9.43 -9.38 10.49
N ASP A 87 -8.77 -10.20 11.30
CA ASP A 87 -8.28 -9.83 12.63
C ASP A 87 -6.82 -9.33 12.51
N PRO A 88 -6.49 -8.10 12.97
CA PRO A 88 -5.10 -7.63 13.03
C PRO A 88 -4.15 -8.54 13.81
N ALA A 89 -4.66 -9.44 14.67
CA ALA A 89 -3.84 -10.49 15.29
C ALA A 89 -3.17 -11.43 14.26
N ALA A 90 -3.56 -11.40 12.98
CA ALA A 90 -2.85 -12.12 11.91
C ALA A 90 -1.38 -11.69 11.75
N PHE A 91 -1.07 -10.42 12.05
CA PHE A 91 0.31 -9.89 12.09
C PHE A 91 1.07 -10.30 13.35
N GLY A 92 0.43 -11.06 14.24
CA GLY A 92 0.99 -11.61 15.47
C GLY A 92 0.17 -11.27 16.71
N ASP A 93 0.24 -12.16 17.70
CA ASP A 93 -0.37 -11.91 19.01
C ASP A 93 0.33 -10.71 19.65
N TYR A 94 -0.36 -9.56 19.71
CA TYR A 94 -0.24 -8.54 20.76
C TYR A 94 1.22 -8.12 21.13
N HIS A 95 1.73 -6.92 20.82
CA HIS A 95 1.11 -5.68 21.29
C HIS A 95 1.73 -4.36 20.83
N ASN A 96 2.66 -4.33 19.89
CA ASN A 96 3.46 -3.11 19.78
C ASN A 96 3.67 -2.56 18.36
N VAL A 97 2.96 -3.05 17.33
CA VAL A 97 2.95 -2.40 16.00
C VAL A 97 2.46 -0.95 16.11
N SER A 98 1.33 -0.72 16.80
CA SER A 98 0.83 0.64 17.02
C SER A 98 1.76 1.48 17.90
N GLU A 99 2.45 0.86 18.86
CA GLU A 99 3.43 1.54 19.72
C GLU A 99 4.70 1.93 18.93
N VAL A 100 5.26 1.02 18.13
CA VAL A 100 6.38 1.28 17.22
C VAL A 100 6.01 2.31 16.20
N TYR A 101 4.81 2.20 15.60
CA TYR A 101 4.30 3.18 14.67
C TYR A 101 4.20 4.57 15.32
N GLY A 102 3.65 4.65 16.54
CA GLY A 102 3.58 5.88 17.32
C GLY A 102 4.97 6.48 17.57
N TRP A 103 5.93 5.65 18.00
CA TRP A 103 7.31 6.07 18.21
C TRP A 103 7.97 6.60 16.93
N LEU A 104 7.79 5.90 15.80
CA LEU A 104 8.30 6.31 14.49
C LEU A 104 7.67 7.62 14.01
N LEU A 105 6.37 7.81 14.23
CA LEU A 105 5.68 9.06 13.93
C LEU A 105 6.22 10.22 14.77
N GLU A 106 6.39 10.02 16.07
CA GLU A 106 6.96 11.05 16.97
C GLU A 106 8.38 11.42 16.57
N ASP A 107 9.20 10.42 16.26
CA ASP A 107 10.57 10.63 15.82
C ASP A 107 10.65 11.38 14.48
N PHE A 108 9.86 10.95 13.49
CA PHE A 108 9.77 11.64 12.20
C PHE A 108 9.26 13.08 12.37
N ASN A 109 8.19 13.30 13.12
CA ASN A 109 7.64 14.64 13.32
C ASN A 109 8.64 15.60 13.97
N ARG A 110 9.45 15.10 14.92
CA ARG A 110 10.48 15.89 15.59
C ARG A 110 11.68 16.21 14.69
N ASN A 111 12.04 15.30 13.79
CA ASN A 111 13.31 15.34 13.08
C ASN A 111 13.19 15.47 11.55
N SER A 112 11.99 15.55 10.99
CA SER A 112 11.73 15.54 9.54
C SER A 112 12.52 16.58 8.76
N GLU A 113 12.64 17.81 9.25
CA GLU A 113 13.45 18.85 8.59
C GLU A 113 14.92 18.46 8.46
N TYR A 114 15.48 17.87 9.51
CA TYR A 114 16.85 17.38 9.50
C TYR A 114 17.01 16.24 8.50
N TYR A 115 16.09 15.27 8.50
CA TYR A 115 16.10 14.15 7.57
C TYR A 115 16.03 14.61 6.11
N LEU A 116 15.15 15.57 5.82
CA LEU A 116 14.96 16.16 4.50
C LEU A 116 16.18 16.96 4.05
N HIS A 117 16.83 17.71 4.96
CA HIS A 117 18.00 18.52 4.66
C HIS A 117 19.25 17.69 4.41
N GLU A 118 19.48 16.67 5.25
CA GLU A 118 20.65 15.79 5.16
C GLU A 118 20.47 14.64 4.17
N HIS A 119 19.32 14.55 3.50
CA HIS A 119 19.02 13.50 2.53
C HIS A 119 19.19 12.08 3.11
N ILE A 120 18.76 11.86 4.35
CA ILE A 120 18.95 10.58 5.05
C ILE A 120 18.19 9.46 4.33
N SER A 121 18.92 8.43 3.89
CA SER A 121 18.33 7.27 3.20
C SER A 121 17.45 6.44 4.14
N ALA A 122 16.52 5.66 3.59
CA ALA A 122 15.71 4.74 4.38
C ALA A 122 16.58 3.74 5.16
N ALA A 123 17.59 3.17 4.49
CA ALA A 123 18.48 2.19 5.10
C ALA A 123 19.29 2.78 6.27
N ASP A 124 19.76 4.02 6.14
CA ASP A 124 20.47 4.72 7.22
C ASP A 124 19.53 5.04 8.38
N TYR A 125 18.31 5.51 8.09
CA TYR A 125 17.29 5.72 9.10
C TYR A 125 17.00 4.43 9.88
N GLY A 126 16.69 3.34 9.17
CA GLY A 126 16.41 2.03 9.77
C GLY A 126 17.56 1.53 10.65
N ALA A 127 18.81 1.70 10.21
CA ALA A 127 19.99 1.35 11.00
C ALA A 127 20.13 2.21 12.28
N ASN A 128 19.85 3.51 12.18
CA ASN A 128 19.96 4.46 13.29
C ASN A 128 18.92 4.20 14.39
N VAL A 129 17.69 3.88 14.02
CA VAL A 129 16.61 3.64 14.98
C VAL A 129 16.57 2.22 15.52
N GLN A 130 17.31 1.29 14.91
CA GLN A 130 17.25 -0.14 15.25
C GLN A 130 17.44 -0.43 16.73
N VAL A 131 18.40 0.22 17.39
CA VAL A 131 18.69 -0.01 18.81
C VAL A 131 17.49 0.39 19.68
N ALA A 132 16.84 1.51 19.37
CA ALA A 132 15.65 1.95 20.08
C ALA A 132 14.49 0.98 19.83
N LEU A 133 14.28 0.58 18.57
CA LEU A 133 13.18 -0.32 18.21
C LEU A 133 13.34 -1.72 18.80
N ASN A 134 14.57 -2.25 18.92
CA ASN A 134 14.82 -3.56 19.55
C ASN A 134 14.33 -3.65 21.01
N SER A 135 14.15 -2.50 21.69
CA SER A 135 13.67 -2.47 23.07
C SER A 135 12.15 -2.53 23.20
N ILE A 136 11.42 -2.29 22.10
CA ILE A 136 9.96 -2.28 22.07
C ILE A 136 9.43 -3.38 21.14
N ALA A 137 9.98 -3.52 19.94
CA ALA A 137 9.44 -4.34 18.86
C ALA A 137 9.60 -5.84 19.07
N THR A 138 8.52 -6.56 18.83
CA THR A 138 8.47 -8.03 18.84
C THR A 138 8.49 -8.65 17.44
N PHE A 139 8.78 -7.85 16.41
CA PHE A 139 8.80 -8.23 14.99
C PHE A 139 10.04 -7.62 14.29
N ASP A 140 10.23 -7.89 12.99
CA ASP A 140 11.28 -7.24 12.19
C ASP A 140 10.95 -5.75 12.00
N SER A 141 11.32 -4.96 13.00
CA SER A 141 11.05 -3.53 13.06
C SER A 141 11.91 -2.72 12.11
N ARG A 142 12.99 -3.29 11.57
CA ARG A 142 13.89 -2.57 10.66
C ARG A 142 13.15 -2.24 9.38
N ARG A 143 12.65 -3.28 8.71
CA ARG A 143 11.93 -3.15 7.44
C ARG A 143 10.68 -2.30 7.59
N TYR A 144 9.99 -2.46 8.71
CA TYR A 144 8.84 -1.62 9.05
C TYR A 144 9.23 -0.15 9.21
N ALA A 145 10.30 0.15 9.97
CA ALA A 145 10.79 1.52 10.13
C ALA A 145 11.22 2.16 8.81
N GLU A 146 11.94 1.42 7.97
CA GLU A 146 12.33 1.86 6.62
C GLU A 146 11.09 2.21 5.77
N ALA A 147 10.06 1.36 5.80
CA ALA A 147 8.82 1.59 5.04
C ALA A 147 8.01 2.80 5.55
N ILE A 148 7.81 2.90 6.88
CA ILE A 148 7.12 4.05 7.49
C ILE A 148 7.88 5.34 7.18
N TYR A 149 9.21 5.33 7.32
CA TYR A 149 10.03 6.48 7.02
C TYR A 149 9.94 6.90 5.56
N SER A 150 10.07 5.96 4.62
CA SER A 150 9.89 6.23 3.19
C SER A 150 8.52 6.83 2.87
N TYR A 151 7.47 6.28 3.47
CA TYR A 151 6.11 6.80 3.31
C TYR A 151 5.99 8.25 3.80
N LEU A 152 6.44 8.53 5.01
CA LEU A 152 6.33 9.87 5.61
C LEU A 152 7.21 10.89 4.89
N TYR A 153 8.42 10.50 4.49
CA TYR A 153 9.36 11.35 3.77
C TYR A 153 8.79 11.76 2.40
N THR A 154 8.31 10.79 1.62
CA THR A 154 7.74 11.04 0.28
C THR A 154 6.41 11.78 0.36
N LYS A 155 5.55 11.47 1.35
CA LYS A 155 4.33 12.24 1.66
C LYS A 155 4.66 13.71 1.98
N THR A 156 5.63 13.95 2.87
CA THR A 156 6.02 15.30 3.28
C THR A 156 6.59 16.10 2.12
N HIS A 157 7.42 15.47 1.28
CA HIS A 157 7.93 16.10 0.07
C HIS A 157 6.79 16.48 -0.87
N TYR A 158 5.90 15.55 -1.19
CA TYR A 158 4.74 15.78 -2.06
C TYR A 158 3.84 16.91 -1.54
N GLN A 159 3.56 16.96 -0.24
CA GLN A 159 2.76 18.02 0.37
C GLN A 159 3.41 19.41 0.25
N ARG A 160 4.74 19.49 0.20
CA ARG A 160 5.49 20.75 0.06
C ARG A 160 5.63 21.21 -1.39
N THR A 161 5.82 20.28 -2.32
CA THR A 161 6.21 20.59 -3.71
C THR A 161 5.11 20.34 -4.73
N GLY A 162 4.14 19.48 -4.41
CA GLY A 162 3.17 18.92 -5.35
C GLY A 162 3.73 17.82 -6.25
N GLU A 163 5.00 17.45 -6.09
CA GLU A 163 5.67 16.43 -6.92
C GLU A 163 5.87 15.13 -6.14
N LEU A 164 5.41 14.01 -6.70
CA LEU A 164 5.72 12.69 -6.16
C LEU A 164 7.13 12.29 -6.60
N ARG A 165 7.96 11.89 -5.64
CA ARG A 165 9.31 11.36 -5.86
C ARG A 165 9.50 10.10 -5.02
N ARG A 166 10.24 9.13 -5.55
CA ARG A 166 10.69 7.97 -4.75
C ARG A 166 11.73 8.42 -3.73
N ILE A 167 11.85 7.73 -2.60
CA ILE A 167 12.85 8.11 -1.61
C ILE A 167 14.29 8.10 -2.19
N THR A 168 14.63 7.15 -3.06
CA THR A 168 15.97 7.11 -3.70
C THR A 168 16.23 8.26 -4.65
N GLU A 169 15.20 8.85 -5.25
CA GLU A 169 15.32 10.07 -6.05
C GLU A 169 15.63 11.28 -5.14
N LEU A 170 15.16 11.23 -3.89
CA LEU A 170 15.34 12.28 -2.90
C LEU A 170 16.62 12.14 -2.08
N THR A 171 17.14 10.93 -1.87
CA THR A 171 18.30 10.67 -0.99
C THR A 171 19.56 10.28 -1.75
N ASP A 172 19.41 9.57 -2.87
CA ASP A 172 20.53 8.93 -3.57
C ASP A 172 20.80 9.58 -4.95
N ASN A 173 20.15 10.71 -5.25
CA ASN A 173 20.21 11.42 -6.53
C ASN A 173 19.89 10.54 -7.75
N GLN A 174 19.03 9.53 -7.59
CA GLN A 174 18.58 8.73 -8.72
C GLN A 174 17.73 9.57 -9.68
N ALA A 175 17.83 9.27 -10.97
CA ALA A 175 17.02 9.93 -11.98
C ALA A 175 15.53 9.61 -11.75
N PRO A 176 14.64 10.59 -11.93
CA PRO A 176 13.21 10.36 -11.82
C PRO A 176 12.72 9.26 -12.77
N SER A 177 11.90 8.33 -12.27
CA SER A 177 11.23 7.39 -13.16
C SER A 177 10.08 8.06 -13.93
N ALA A 178 10.03 7.80 -15.23
CA ALA A 178 8.96 8.23 -16.13
C ALA A 178 7.77 7.25 -16.19
N ASP A 179 7.83 6.12 -15.49
CA ASP A 179 6.77 5.11 -15.56
C ASP A 179 5.46 5.66 -14.96
N PRO A 180 4.30 5.23 -15.46
CA PRO A 180 3.03 5.68 -14.92
C PRO A 180 2.89 5.30 -13.44
N LEU A 181 2.30 6.22 -12.66
CA LEU A 181 2.05 6.03 -11.24
C LEU A 181 0.98 4.96 -11.00
N LEU A 182 -0.13 5.06 -11.73
CA LEU A 182 -1.22 4.10 -11.71
C LEU A 182 -0.98 3.07 -12.81
N LEU A 183 -0.88 1.81 -12.43
CA LEU A 183 -1.05 0.69 -13.35
C LEU A 183 -2.53 0.64 -13.69
N ASP A 184 -2.86 0.92 -14.96
CA ASP A 184 -4.23 0.79 -15.42
C ASP A 184 -4.73 -0.65 -15.31
N ARG A 185 -6.03 -0.86 -15.52
CA ARG A 185 -6.66 -2.18 -15.40
C ARG A 185 -5.94 -3.24 -16.23
N LEU A 186 -5.63 -2.95 -17.50
CA LEU A 186 -5.05 -3.96 -18.41
C LEU A 186 -3.63 -4.33 -17.96
N THR A 187 -2.82 -3.33 -17.65
CA THR A 187 -1.45 -3.51 -17.15
C THR A 187 -1.46 -4.27 -15.82
N ALA A 188 -2.35 -3.90 -14.88
CA ALA A 188 -2.47 -4.56 -13.59
C ALA A 188 -2.95 -6.02 -13.73
N GLN A 189 -3.86 -6.31 -14.67
CA GLN A 189 -4.30 -7.67 -14.99
C GLN A 189 -3.18 -8.54 -15.55
N GLU A 190 -2.36 -8.00 -16.46
CA GLU A 190 -1.20 -8.69 -17.00
C GLU A 190 -0.18 -9.05 -15.91
N PHE A 191 0.13 -8.11 -15.01
CA PHE A 191 1.01 -8.37 -13.87
C PHE A 191 0.42 -9.33 -12.84
N GLY A 192 -0.90 -9.27 -12.62
CA GLY A 192 -1.57 -10.06 -11.60
C GLY A 192 -1.99 -11.46 -12.04
N GLN A 193 -2.03 -11.76 -13.34
CA GLN A 193 -2.45 -13.07 -13.83
C GLN A 193 -1.59 -14.23 -13.28
N PRO A 194 -0.25 -14.15 -13.26
CA PRO A 194 0.57 -15.21 -12.65
C PRO A 194 0.27 -15.38 -11.15
N LEU A 195 0.10 -14.28 -10.43
CA LEU A 195 -0.24 -14.30 -9.00
C LEU A 195 -1.57 -15.01 -8.75
N VAL A 196 -2.62 -14.67 -9.50
CA VAL A 196 -3.94 -15.31 -9.35
C VAL A 196 -3.87 -16.80 -9.70
N ALA A 197 -3.15 -17.18 -10.74
CA ALA A 197 -2.99 -18.58 -11.15
C ALA A 197 -2.26 -19.43 -10.09
N GLU A 198 -1.35 -18.82 -9.33
CA GLU A 198 -0.59 -19.51 -8.30
C GLU A 198 -1.06 -19.23 -6.88
N LEU A 199 -2.13 -18.43 -6.68
CA LEU A 199 -2.56 -17.94 -5.37
C LEU A 199 -2.79 -19.06 -4.34
N SER A 200 -3.29 -20.21 -4.80
CA SER A 200 -3.50 -21.41 -3.97
C SER A 200 -2.22 -22.02 -3.38
N ARG A 201 -1.03 -21.63 -3.86
CA ARG A 201 0.27 -22.00 -3.28
C ARG A 201 0.67 -21.10 -2.10
N TYR A 202 0.11 -19.90 -2.03
CA TYR A 202 0.49 -18.85 -1.08
C TYR A 202 -0.62 -18.51 -0.09
N THR A 203 -1.81 -19.10 -0.26
CA THR A 203 -2.98 -18.86 0.58
C THR A 203 -3.57 -20.17 1.09
N GLN A 204 -4.11 -20.13 2.30
CA GLN A 204 -4.82 -21.23 2.96
C GLN A 204 -6.32 -21.22 2.63
N HIS A 205 -6.83 -20.08 2.16
CA HIS A 205 -8.25 -19.89 1.86
C HIS A 205 -8.47 -19.62 0.37
N ASP A 206 -9.59 -20.11 -0.15
CA ASP A 206 -10.01 -19.82 -1.52
C ASP A 206 -10.84 -18.54 -1.55
N TYR A 207 -10.28 -17.51 -2.19
CA TYR A 207 -10.93 -16.22 -2.38
C TYR A 207 -11.69 -16.14 -3.72
N HIS A 208 -11.62 -17.19 -4.55
CA HIS A 208 -12.21 -17.28 -5.88
C HIS A 208 -11.85 -16.08 -6.79
N LEU A 209 -10.65 -15.54 -6.61
CA LEU A 209 -10.15 -14.43 -7.42
C LEU A 209 -9.92 -14.87 -8.86
N ARG A 210 -10.25 -13.98 -9.79
CA ARG A 210 -10.01 -14.13 -11.23
C ARG A 210 -9.23 -12.92 -11.73
N PRO A 211 -8.36 -13.05 -12.76
CA PRO A 211 -7.59 -11.93 -13.27
C PRO A 211 -8.46 -10.72 -13.62
N GLU A 212 -9.66 -10.93 -14.16
CA GLU A 212 -10.59 -9.87 -14.57
C GLU A 212 -11.07 -8.99 -13.40
N MET A 213 -10.99 -9.49 -12.17
CA MET A 213 -11.33 -8.74 -10.97
C MET A 213 -10.27 -7.70 -10.61
N ILE A 214 -9.05 -7.79 -11.15
CA ILE A 214 -8.00 -6.80 -10.91
C ILE A 214 -8.36 -5.51 -11.66
N VAL A 215 -8.42 -4.40 -10.91
CA VAL A 215 -8.93 -3.11 -11.39
C VAL A 215 -7.85 -2.03 -11.53
N GLY A 216 -6.68 -2.25 -10.94
CA GLY A 216 -5.54 -1.33 -11.03
C GLY A 216 -4.48 -1.66 -9.99
N GLY A 217 -3.42 -0.87 -9.96
CA GLY A 217 -2.34 -1.04 -8.99
C GLY A 217 -1.29 0.06 -9.05
N THR A 218 -0.21 -0.11 -8.29
CA THR A 218 0.95 0.78 -8.34
C THR A 218 2.21 0.03 -7.98
N GLU A 219 3.37 0.56 -8.36
CA GLU A 219 4.64 0.02 -7.90
C GLU A 219 4.90 0.42 -6.44
N ARG A 220 5.29 -0.55 -5.62
CA ARG A 220 5.48 -0.38 -4.17
C ARG A 220 6.56 0.65 -3.84
N SER A 221 7.68 0.58 -4.56
CA SER A 221 8.85 1.46 -4.40
C SER A 221 8.57 2.95 -4.65
N ARG A 222 7.39 3.29 -5.21
CA ARG A 222 6.95 4.68 -5.40
C ARG A 222 6.70 5.41 -4.08
N PHE A 223 6.29 4.66 -3.06
CA PHE A 223 5.81 5.21 -1.80
C PHE A 223 6.58 4.68 -0.60
N LEU A 224 7.09 3.45 -0.68
CA LEU A 224 7.65 2.73 0.45
C LEU A 224 9.16 2.48 0.27
N SER A 225 9.73 1.59 1.08
CA SER A 225 11.18 1.36 1.08
C SER A 225 11.65 0.90 -0.31
N PRO A 226 12.88 1.21 -0.73
CA PRO A 226 13.50 0.61 -1.93
C PRO A 226 13.72 -0.91 -1.77
N ALA A 227 13.61 -1.37 -0.51
CA ALA A 227 13.63 -2.74 0.01
C ALA A 227 12.89 -3.86 -0.75
N GLY A 228 11.58 -3.82 -1.01
CA GLY A 228 10.81 -2.76 -1.64
C GLY A 228 10.33 -3.11 -3.06
N GLN A 229 10.63 -4.29 -3.60
CA GLN A 229 10.26 -4.67 -4.98
C GLN A 229 8.77 -5.01 -5.15
N GLY A 230 8.27 -4.97 -6.39
CA GLY A 230 6.93 -5.44 -6.76
C GLY A 230 5.84 -4.35 -6.81
N SER A 231 4.61 -4.79 -7.08
CA SER A 231 3.44 -3.93 -7.27
C SER A 231 2.36 -4.25 -6.25
N ILE A 232 1.56 -3.28 -5.83
CA ILE A 232 0.35 -3.51 -5.04
C ILE A 232 -0.82 -3.45 -6.01
N LEU A 233 -1.59 -4.54 -6.11
CA LEU A 233 -2.73 -4.63 -7.02
C LEU A 233 -4.04 -4.65 -6.20
N ALA A 234 -5.09 -4.05 -6.74
CA ALA A 234 -6.44 -4.15 -6.17
C ALA A 234 -7.31 -5.05 -7.05
N ALA A 235 -7.99 -6.00 -6.42
CA ALA A 235 -9.05 -6.80 -7.04
C ALA A 235 -10.40 -6.46 -6.41
N LEU A 236 -11.43 -6.23 -7.23
CA LEU A 236 -12.78 -5.88 -6.82
C LEU A 236 -13.74 -7.05 -7.09
N ASP A 237 -14.39 -7.54 -6.03
CA ASP A 237 -15.54 -8.45 -6.09
C ASP A 237 -16.82 -7.62 -5.94
N THR A 238 -17.46 -7.33 -7.08
CA THR A 238 -18.69 -6.51 -7.11
C THR A 238 -19.91 -7.25 -6.59
N GLU A 239 -19.92 -8.59 -6.60
CA GLU A 239 -21.03 -9.38 -6.08
C GLU A 239 -21.06 -9.33 -4.54
N LYS A 240 -19.89 -9.39 -3.91
CA LYS A 240 -19.75 -9.33 -2.45
C LYS A 240 -19.51 -7.92 -1.91
N GLN A 241 -19.25 -6.94 -2.78
CA GLN A 241 -18.76 -5.61 -2.40
C GLN A 241 -17.49 -5.71 -1.57
N GLN A 242 -16.49 -6.42 -2.10
CA GLN A 242 -15.21 -6.64 -1.43
C GLN A 242 -14.05 -6.19 -2.30
N VAL A 243 -13.02 -5.65 -1.66
CA VAL A 243 -11.74 -5.31 -2.30
C VAL A 243 -10.64 -6.14 -1.65
N TYR A 244 -9.79 -6.71 -2.49
CA TYR A 244 -8.62 -7.46 -2.08
C TYR A 244 -7.37 -6.71 -2.53
N LEU A 245 -6.47 -6.44 -1.59
CA LEU A 245 -5.14 -5.97 -1.89
C LEU A 245 -4.24 -7.17 -2.07
N LEU A 246 -3.58 -7.24 -3.22
CA LEU A 246 -2.66 -8.31 -3.60
C LEU A 246 -1.24 -7.77 -3.58
N ASN A 247 -0.37 -8.42 -2.81
CA ASN A 247 1.03 -8.05 -2.65
C ASN A 247 1.96 -9.20 -3.12
N PRO A 248 2.24 -9.32 -4.42
CA PRO A 248 3.12 -10.33 -5.00
C PRO A 248 4.57 -10.25 -4.51
N SER A 249 4.98 -9.17 -3.84
CA SER A 249 6.35 -9.03 -3.33
C SER A 249 6.65 -9.82 -2.06
N ALA A 250 5.62 -10.46 -1.48
CA ALA A 250 5.79 -11.44 -0.40
C ALA A 250 6.06 -12.87 -0.92
N MET A 251 6.21 -13.05 -2.24
CA MET A 251 6.55 -14.32 -2.91
C MET A 251 8.06 -14.50 -3.11
#